data_AF-A0A497MCN0-F1
#
_entry.id   AF-A0A497MCN0-F1
#
_cell.length_a   1.000
_cell.length_b   1.000
_cell.length_c   1.000
_cell.angle_alpha   90.00
_cell.angle_beta   90.00
_cell.angle_gamma   90.00
#
_symmetry.space_group_name_H-M   'P 1'
#
loop_
_entity.id
_entity.type
_entity.pdbx_description
1 polymer ?
#
loop_
_entity_poly.entity_id
_entity_poly.type
_entity_poly.pdbx_seq_one_letter_code
_entity_poly.pdbx_strand_id
1 'polypeptide(L)'
;MEEDKLLKHERKLLLREKRYIVEQLFKVKRSEEYEALEEVFDKPTLMTLYGMLRRDVISEIYGAIKAGKESKLFWAKGPKGEDLAVKIYLTITAEFRTGMLMYIEGDPRFSRVRRDRRGLVYQWASKEFRNLKEAYGAGVRVPKPVAVRNNVLVMEFIGRDGVPAPLLREVELRNPARVYKMVVNDVRKLYRKAGLVHGDLSEYNIMYWRGLPYLIDLSQAVPLEHPMSDVFLKRDLANLNRFFRRLGVDVMDEDQLYRWITSGV
;
A
#
# COMPACT_ATOMS: atom_id res chain seq x y z
N MET A 1 30.99 -34.32 9.76
CA MET A 1 32.07 -33.30 9.67
C MET A 1 32.10 -32.59 8.32
N GLU A 2 31.90 -33.31 7.21
CA GLU A 2 31.95 -32.74 5.85
C GLU A 2 30.69 -31.96 5.49
N GLU A 3 29.52 -32.47 5.87
CA GLU A 3 28.22 -31.78 5.78
C GLU A 3 28.18 -30.44 6.52
N ASP A 4 28.76 -30.37 7.73
CA ASP A 4 28.82 -29.14 8.53
C ASP A 4 29.76 -28.08 7.91
N LYS A 5 30.83 -28.52 7.24
CA LYS A 5 31.72 -27.63 6.47
C LYS A 5 31.03 -27.10 5.22
N LEU A 6 30.29 -27.94 4.50
CA LEU A 6 29.54 -27.55 3.30
C LEU A 6 28.45 -26.54 3.66
N LEU A 7 27.68 -26.80 4.72
CA LEU A 7 26.63 -25.90 5.21
C LEU A 7 27.18 -24.54 5.66
N LYS A 8 28.35 -24.53 6.31
CA LYS A 8 29.07 -23.29 6.67
C LYS A 8 29.54 -22.51 5.44
N HIS A 9 30.03 -23.22 4.42
CA HIS A 9 30.48 -22.61 3.16
C HIS A 9 29.31 -21.96 2.39
N GLU A 10 28.19 -22.68 2.25
CA GLU A 10 26.97 -22.17 1.61
C GLU A 10 26.39 -20.96 2.35
N ARG A 11 26.36 -20.99 3.69
CA ARG A 11 25.96 -19.83 4.49
C ARG A 11 26.85 -18.62 4.23
N LYS A 12 28.17 -18.82 4.14
CA LYS A 12 29.12 -17.73 3.87
C LYS A 12 28.94 -17.13 2.48
N LEU A 13 28.69 -17.97 1.46
CA LEU A 13 28.34 -17.53 0.10
C LEU A 13 27.04 -16.73 0.07
N LEU A 14 25.99 -17.23 0.75
CA LEU A 14 24.70 -16.56 0.85
C LEU A 14 24.82 -15.18 1.51
N LEU A 15 25.56 -15.07 2.60
CA LEU A 15 25.80 -13.81 3.29
C LEU A 15 26.56 -12.82 2.40
N ARG A 16 27.58 -13.30 1.67
CA ARG A 16 28.33 -12.47 0.73
C ARG A 16 27.47 -11.94 -0.42
N GLU A 17 26.61 -12.79 -0.97
CA GLU A 17 25.66 -12.41 -2.02
C GLU A 17 24.61 -11.40 -1.52
N LYS A 18 24.04 -11.64 -0.32
CA LYS A 18 23.13 -10.68 0.32
C LYS A 18 23.82 -9.33 0.52
N ARG A 19 25.02 -9.33 1.08
CA ARG A 19 25.78 -8.10 1.33
C ARG A 19 26.03 -7.31 0.05
N TYR A 20 26.44 -7.99 -1.02
CA TYR A 20 26.62 -7.37 -2.33
C TYR A 20 25.33 -6.71 -2.84
N ILE A 21 24.18 -7.41 -2.74
CA ILE A 21 22.89 -6.86 -3.17
C ILE A 21 22.51 -5.62 -2.35
N VAL A 22 22.70 -5.67 -1.03
CA VAL A 22 22.40 -4.52 -0.15
C VAL A 22 23.34 -3.35 -0.48
N GLU A 23 24.62 -3.58 -0.74
CA GLU A 23 25.56 -2.55 -1.20
C GLU A 23 25.13 -1.90 -2.53
N GLN A 24 24.52 -2.66 -3.45
CA GLN A 24 23.99 -2.11 -4.70
C GLN A 24 22.68 -1.33 -4.53
N LEU A 25 21.87 -1.67 -3.51
CA LEU A 25 20.59 -1.03 -3.23
C LEU A 25 20.73 0.33 -2.54
N PHE A 26 21.79 0.54 -1.77
CA PHE A 26 21.97 1.71 -0.91
C PHE A 26 23.32 2.37 -1.17
N LYS A 27 23.32 3.61 -1.69
CA LYS A 27 24.56 4.38 -1.91
C LYS A 27 25.01 5.18 -0.68
N VAL A 28 24.10 5.44 0.28
CA VAL A 28 24.41 6.19 1.51
C VAL A 28 24.64 5.21 2.65
N LYS A 29 25.88 5.15 3.14
CA LYS A 29 26.31 4.30 4.26
C LYS A 29 25.87 4.90 5.60
N ARG A 30 24.66 4.60 6.06
CA ARG A 30 24.30 4.74 7.48
C ARG A 30 24.21 3.35 8.10
N SER A 31 25.02 3.08 9.13
CA SER A 31 25.14 1.75 9.74
C SER A 31 23.79 1.21 10.25
N GLU A 32 22.96 2.07 10.83
CA GLU A 32 21.65 1.70 11.40
C GLU A 32 20.63 1.29 10.32
N GLU A 33 20.67 1.92 9.14
CA GLU A 33 19.76 1.59 8.03
C GLU A 33 20.12 0.23 7.42
N TYR A 34 21.42 -0.11 7.32
CA TYR A 34 21.88 -1.41 6.84
C TYR A 34 21.50 -2.55 7.81
N GLU A 35 21.65 -2.35 9.12
CA GLU A 35 21.33 -3.35 10.14
C GLU A 35 19.82 -3.66 10.17
N ALA A 36 18.97 -2.62 10.11
CA ALA A 36 17.53 -2.77 9.98
C ALA A 36 17.10 -3.44 8.67
N LEU A 37 17.96 -3.52 7.65
CA LEU A 37 17.70 -4.17 6.37
C LEU A 37 18.13 -5.64 6.35
N GLU A 38 19.29 -5.96 6.90
CA GLU A 38 19.80 -7.34 7.00
C GLU A 38 18.91 -8.21 7.90
N GLU A 39 18.38 -7.67 8.99
CA GLU A 39 17.46 -8.40 9.88
C GLU A 39 16.07 -8.64 9.27
N VAL A 40 15.69 -7.84 8.27
CA VAL A 40 14.29 -7.71 7.86
C VAL A 40 13.96 -8.39 6.55
N PHE A 41 14.94 -8.54 5.64
CA PHE A 41 14.68 -9.11 4.33
C PHE A 41 15.22 -10.52 4.13
N ASP A 42 14.30 -11.41 3.75
CA ASP A 42 14.66 -12.71 3.24
C ASP A 42 15.35 -12.59 1.87
N LYS A 43 16.10 -13.64 1.49
CA LYS A 43 16.84 -13.66 0.21
C LYS A 43 15.90 -13.34 -0.98
N PRO A 44 14.68 -13.92 -1.07
CA PRO A 44 13.80 -13.65 -2.21
C PRO A 44 13.33 -12.21 -2.33
N THR A 45 13.09 -11.51 -1.21
CA THR A 45 12.77 -10.07 -1.25
C THR A 45 13.96 -9.28 -1.79
N LEU A 46 15.19 -9.55 -1.29
CA LEU A 46 16.40 -8.88 -1.79
C LEU A 46 16.61 -9.11 -3.29
N MET A 47 16.43 -10.33 -3.78
CA MET A 47 16.51 -10.64 -5.21
C MET A 47 15.44 -9.92 -6.03
N THR A 48 14.25 -9.71 -5.45
CA THR A 48 13.17 -8.97 -6.08
C THR A 48 13.56 -7.50 -6.25
N LEU A 49 14.06 -6.87 -5.18
CA LEU A 49 14.53 -5.48 -5.19
C LEU A 49 15.71 -5.30 -6.15
N TYR A 50 16.70 -6.20 -6.12
CA TYR A 50 17.80 -6.20 -7.08
C TYR A 50 17.32 -6.30 -8.53
N GLY A 51 16.32 -7.14 -8.78
CA GLY A 51 15.68 -7.24 -10.09
C GLY A 51 14.93 -5.97 -10.52
N MET A 52 14.41 -5.17 -9.58
CA MET A 52 13.78 -3.88 -9.85
C MET A 52 14.82 -2.79 -10.16
N LEU A 53 15.96 -2.78 -9.44
CA LEU A 53 17.09 -1.91 -9.76
C LEU A 53 17.60 -2.15 -11.19
N ARG A 54 17.89 -3.40 -11.54
CA ARG A 54 18.41 -3.74 -12.88
C ARG A 54 17.45 -3.46 -14.04
N ARG A 55 16.18 -3.18 -13.74
CA ARG A 55 15.15 -2.83 -14.72
C ARG A 55 14.81 -1.35 -14.70
N ASP A 56 15.58 -0.54 -13.99
CA ASP A 56 15.36 0.89 -13.83
C ASP A 56 13.94 1.19 -13.32
N VAL A 57 13.41 0.37 -12.41
CA VAL A 57 12.15 0.68 -11.70
C VAL A 57 12.45 1.57 -10.50
N ILE A 58 13.56 1.29 -9.83
CA ILE A 58 14.10 2.03 -8.70
C ILE A 58 15.58 2.29 -9.02
N SER A 59 16.08 3.46 -8.68
CA SER A 59 17.52 3.77 -8.76
C SER A 59 18.22 3.56 -7.42
N GLU A 60 17.58 3.99 -6.33
CA GLU A 60 18.14 3.98 -4.98
C GLU A 60 17.02 3.75 -3.96
N ILE A 61 17.28 2.95 -2.93
CA ILE A 61 16.40 2.81 -1.77
C ILE A 61 17.07 3.53 -0.59
N TYR A 62 16.25 4.16 0.25
CA TYR A 62 16.63 4.87 1.46
C TYR A 62 15.95 4.21 2.68
N GLY A 63 16.17 4.76 3.87
CA GLY A 63 15.63 4.23 5.12
C GLY A 63 14.11 3.97 5.15
N ALA A 64 13.70 3.17 6.12
CA ALA A 64 12.29 2.87 6.35
C ALA A 64 11.52 4.12 6.82
N ILE A 65 10.42 4.43 6.14
CA ILE A 65 9.52 5.53 6.48
C ILE A 65 8.56 5.09 7.59
N LYS A 66 8.04 3.87 7.48
CA LYS A 66 7.01 3.33 8.38
C LYS A 66 7.11 1.82 8.46
N ALA A 67 7.10 1.29 9.67
CA ALA A 67 6.95 -0.13 9.93
C ALA A 67 5.52 -0.42 10.38
N GLY A 68 4.84 -1.33 9.69
CA GLY A 68 3.57 -1.90 10.10
C GLY A 68 3.70 -3.39 10.41
N LYS A 69 2.62 -3.98 10.93
CA LYS A 69 2.56 -5.43 11.16
C LYS A 69 2.62 -6.24 9.86
N GLU A 70 2.12 -5.66 8.78
CA GLU A 70 1.82 -6.37 7.53
C GLU A 70 2.80 -6.04 6.40
N SER A 71 3.36 -4.84 6.46
CA SER A 71 4.30 -4.34 5.46
C SER A 71 5.23 -3.31 6.06
N LYS A 72 6.36 -3.11 5.41
CA LYS A 72 7.28 -2.02 5.67
C LYS A 72 7.35 -1.12 4.46
N LEU A 73 7.35 0.18 4.69
CA LEU A 73 7.39 1.20 3.65
C LEU A 73 8.76 1.86 3.65
N PHE A 74 9.42 1.87 2.50
CA PHE A 74 10.73 2.51 2.29
C PHE A 74 10.61 3.64 1.31
N TRP A 75 11.39 4.69 1.52
CA TRP A 75 11.55 5.75 0.53
C TRP A 75 12.57 5.29 -0.51
N ALA A 76 12.34 5.65 -1.75
CA ALA A 76 13.23 5.34 -2.85
C ALA A 76 13.23 6.47 -3.88
N LYS A 77 14.22 6.47 -4.76
CA LYS A 77 14.25 7.31 -5.95
C LYS A 77 14.01 6.47 -7.19
N GLY A 78 13.26 7.00 -8.14
CA GLY A 78 13.17 6.46 -9.50
C GLY A 78 14.38 6.87 -10.36
N PRO A 79 14.49 6.37 -11.59
CA PRO A 79 15.59 6.73 -12.50
C PRO A 79 15.61 8.20 -12.91
N LYS A 80 14.48 8.92 -12.81
CA LYS A 80 14.38 10.35 -13.14
C LYS A 80 14.47 11.24 -11.90
N GLY A 81 14.84 10.68 -10.75
CA GLY A 81 14.94 11.39 -9.47
C GLY A 81 13.60 11.64 -8.77
N GLU A 82 12.51 11.04 -9.28
CA GLU A 82 11.20 11.11 -8.62
C GLU A 82 11.18 10.34 -7.30
N ASP A 83 10.41 10.82 -6.33
CA ASP A 83 10.22 10.12 -5.06
C ASP A 83 9.25 8.94 -5.21
N LEU A 84 9.70 7.77 -4.78
CA LEU A 84 8.95 6.51 -4.80
C LEU A 84 8.78 5.95 -3.38
N ALA A 85 7.66 5.27 -3.18
CA ALA A 85 7.39 4.48 -2.00
C ALA A 85 7.48 2.99 -2.37
N VAL A 86 8.31 2.25 -1.64
CA VAL A 86 8.49 0.80 -1.81
C VAL A 86 7.83 0.10 -0.62
N LYS A 87 6.63 -0.45 -0.84
CA LYS A 87 5.86 -1.21 0.15
C LYS A 87 6.23 -2.69 0.01
N ILE A 88 6.82 -3.24 1.05
CA ILE A 88 7.25 -4.63 1.11
C ILE A 88 6.36 -5.38 2.10
N TYR A 89 5.56 -6.31 1.61
CA TYR A 89 4.70 -7.12 2.46
C TYR A 89 5.51 -8.21 3.15
N LEU A 90 5.26 -8.34 4.45
CA LEU A 90 5.92 -9.30 5.32
C LEU A 90 5.17 -10.64 5.30
N THR A 91 5.82 -11.68 5.82
CA THR A 91 5.17 -12.99 5.97
C THR A 91 4.07 -12.89 7.03
N ILE A 92 2.88 -13.35 6.67
CA ILE A 92 1.63 -13.20 7.42
C ILE A 92 1.61 -14.12 8.66
N THR A 93 1.27 -13.58 9.85
CA THR A 93 0.93 -14.40 11.04
C THR A 93 -0.41 -15.11 10.84
N ALA A 94 -0.75 -16.08 11.69
CA ALA A 94 -2.01 -16.82 11.54
C ALA A 94 -3.24 -15.92 11.70
N GLU A 95 -3.22 -15.00 12.65
CA GLU A 95 -4.32 -14.06 12.93
C GLU A 95 -4.54 -13.09 11.77
N PHE A 96 -3.44 -12.61 11.18
CA PHE A 96 -3.51 -11.69 10.05
C PHE A 96 -4.08 -12.39 8.79
N ARG A 97 -3.80 -13.69 8.62
CA ARG A 97 -4.41 -14.46 7.52
C ARG A 97 -5.93 -14.42 7.58
N THR A 98 -6.50 -14.62 8.77
CA THR A 98 -7.96 -14.64 8.96
C THR A 98 -8.59 -13.29 8.59
N GLY A 99 -7.98 -12.18 9.00
CA GLY A 99 -8.45 -10.83 8.66
C GLY A 99 -8.30 -10.46 7.18
N MET A 100 -7.32 -11.04 6.46
CA MET A 100 -7.18 -10.81 5.03
C MET A 100 -8.18 -11.60 4.19
N LEU A 101 -8.49 -12.84 4.60
CA LEU A 101 -9.30 -13.75 3.80
C LEU A 101 -10.68 -13.17 3.46
N MET A 102 -11.28 -12.41 4.37
CA MET A 102 -12.58 -11.75 4.12
C MET A 102 -12.57 -10.76 2.94
N TYR A 103 -11.40 -10.25 2.54
CA TYR A 103 -11.23 -9.36 1.39
C TYR A 103 -10.72 -10.09 0.14
N ILE A 104 -10.37 -11.38 0.24
CA ILE A 104 -9.87 -12.23 -0.87
C ILE A 104 -10.95 -13.20 -1.33
N GLU A 105 -11.63 -13.88 -0.41
CA GLU A 105 -12.49 -15.02 -0.72
C GLU A 105 -13.70 -14.64 -1.58
N GLY A 106 -14.21 -13.41 -1.43
CA GLY A 106 -15.28 -12.87 -2.27
C GLY A 106 -14.79 -12.15 -3.53
N ASP A 107 -13.47 -12.04 -3.75
CA ASP A 107 -12.92 -11.34 -4.91
C ASP A 107 -12.67 -12.36 -6.06
N PRO A 108 -13.46 -12.29 -7.16
CA PRO A 108 -13.41 -13.29 -8.22
C PRO A 108 -12.03 -13.40 -8.89
N ARG A 109 -11.22 -12.34 -8.80
CA ARG A 109 -9.86 -12.26 -9.34
C ARG A 109 -8.85 -13.17 -8.61
N PHE A 110 -9.24 -13.77 -7.49
CA PHE A 110 -8.37 -14.58 -6.61
C PHE A 110 -8.83 -16.03 -6.43
N SER A 111 -9.90 -16.45 -7.09
CA SER A 111 -10.53 -17.77 -6.94
C SER A 111 -9.66 -19.00 -7.29
N ARG A 112 -8.57 -18.84 -8.07
CA ARG A 112 -7.80 -19.96 -8.66
C ARG A 112 -6.34 -20.09 -8.20
N VAL A 113 -5.94 -19.46 -7.09
CA VAL A 113 -4.52 -19.33 -6.75
C VAL A 113 -4.12 -20.16 -5.53
N ARG A 114 -2.84 -20.59 -5.51
CA ARG A 114 -2.23 -21.36 -4.41
C ARG A 114 -2.35 -20.61 -3.08
N ARG A 115 -2.91 -21.30 -2.07
CA ARG A 115 -3.17 -20.77 -0.71
C ARG A 115 -1.99 -20.92 0.24
N ASP A 116 -0.78 -21.15 -0.26
CA ASP A 116 0.41 -21.17 0.58
C ASP A 116 0.77 -19.76 1.07
N ARG A 117 1.50 -19.67 2.19
CA ARG A 117 1.77 -18.38 2.87
C ARG A 117 2.41 -17.35 1.95
N ARG A 118 3.35 -17.76 1.10
CA ARG A 118 4.08 -16.86 0.20
C ARG A 118 3.21 -16.45 -0.99
N GLY A 119 2.46 -17.40 -1.54
CA GLY A 119 1.45 -17.15 -2.56
C GLY A 119 0.47 -16.06 -2.13
N LEU A 120 -0.09 -16.16 -0.91
CA LEU A 120 -1.01 -15.18 -0.35
C LEU A 120 -0.40 -13.77 -0.25
N VAL A 121 0.85 -13.66 0.22
CA VAL A 121 1.55 -12.36 0.30
C VAL A 121 1.70 -11.74 -1.08
N TYR A 122 2.12 -12.52 -2.08
CA TYR A 122 2.33 -12.01 -3.44
C TYR A 122 1.02 -11.60 -4.10
N GLN A 123 -0.05 -12.34 -3.82
CA GLN A 123 -1.39 -11.98 -4.26
C GLN A 123 -1.85 -10.67 -3.64
N TRP A 124 -1.56 -10.45 -2.35
CA TRP A 124 -1.95 -9.22 -1.66
C TRP A 124 -1.26 -8.00 -2.26
N ALA A 125 0.05 -8.08 -2.51
CA ALA A 125 0.79 -7.05 -3.23
C ALA A 125 0.20 -6.79 -4.64
N SER A 126 -0.11 -7.87 -5.36
CA SER A 126 -0.71 -7.79 -6.70
C SER A 126 -2.15 -7.23 -6.65
N LYS A 127 -2.89 -7.46 -5.57
CA LYS A 127 -4.23 -6.92 -5.34
C LYS A 127 -4.17 -5.42 -5.19
N GLU A 128 -3.33 -4.93 -4.28
CA GLU A 128 -3.18 -3.48 -4.06
C GLU A 128 -2.69 -2.77 -5.32
N PHE A 129 -1.73 -3.35 -6.06
CA PHE A 129 -1.29 -2.79 -7.34
C PHE A 129 -2.42 -2.67 -8.36
N ARG A 130 -3.24 -3.72 -8.51
CA ARG A 130 -4.38 -3.70 -9.42
C ARG A 130 -5.42 -2.67 -8.99
N ASN A 131 -5.75 -2.63 -7.71
CA ASN A 131 -6.71 -1.65 -7.18
C ASN A 131 -6.21 -0.21 -7.35
N LEU A 132 -4.92 0.06 -7.12
CA LEU A 132 -4.31 1.36 -7.39
C LEU A 132 -4.38 1.71 -8.88
N LYS A 133 -4.16 0.75 -9.79
CA LYS A 133 -4.27 1.00 -11.23
C LYS A 133 -5.68 1.40 -11.65
N GLU A 134 -6.70 0.65 -11.20
CA GLU A 134 -8.10 0.97 -11.52
C GLU A 134 -8.50 2.33 -10.92
N ALA A 135 -8.14 2.58 -9.65
CA ALA A 135 -8.44 3.85 -8.98
C ALA A 135 -7.75 5.04 -9.66
N TYR A 136 -6.46 4.92 -9.98
CA TYR A 136 -5.70 5.96 -10.68
C TYR A 136 -6.27 6.22 -12.08
N GLY A 137 -6.57 5.16 -12.85
CA GLY A 137 -7.20 5.26 -14.17
C GLY A 137 -8.59 5.91 -14.15
N ALA A 138 -9.33 5.72 -13.06
CA ALA A 138 -10.61 6.37 -12.81
C ALA A 138 -10.51 7.86 -12.39
N GLY A 139 -9.30 8.37 -12.19
CA GLY A 139 -9.04 9.74 -11.73
C GLY A 139 -9.30 9.95 -10.24
N VAL A 140 -9.24 8.88 -9.44
CA VAL A 140 -9.19 8.95 -7.97
C VAL A 140 -7.80 9.43 -7.56
N ARG A 141 -7.70 10.33 -6.58
CA ARG A 141 -6.40 10.70 -6.01
C ARG A 141 -5.88 9.58 -5.12
N VAL A 142 -5.01 8.76 -5.70
CA VAL A 142 -4.24 7.70 -5.05
C VAL A 142 -2.78 7.82 -5.47
N PRO A 143 -1.82 7.22 -4.75
CA PRO A 143 -0.46 7.08 -5.24
C PRO A 143 -0.44 6.43 -6.63
N LYS A 144 0.24 7.04 -7.60
CA LYS A 144 0.39 6.43 -8.92
C LYS A 144 1.12 5.09 -8.79
N PRO A 145 0.52 3.97 -9.23
CA PRO A 145 1.20 2.68 -9.20
C PRO A 145 2.32 2.64 -10.25
N VAL A 146 3.50 2.14 -9.86
CA VAL A 146 4.68 2.06 -10.74
C VAL A 146 4.94 0.62 -11.15
N ALA A 147 5.15 -0.28 -10.19
CA ALA A 147 5.43 -1.68 -10.46
C ALA A 147 5.04 -2.57 -9.28
N VAL A 148 4.82 -3.86 -9.55
CA VAL A 148 4.70 -4.88 -8.52
C VAL A 148 5.46 -6.13 -8.95
N ARG A 149 6.16 -6.77 -8.01
CA ARG A 149 6.76 -8.08 -8.22
C ARG A 149 6.86 -8.81 -6.88
N ASN A 150 6.42 -10.07 -6.84
CA ASN A 150 6.41 -10.87 -5.62
C ASN A 150 5.70 -10.08 -4.48
N ASN A 151 6.38 -9.87 -3.36
CA ASN A 151 5.89 -9.13 -2.20
C ASN A 151 6.28 -7.64 -2.20
N VAL A 152 6.75 -7.09 -3.32
CA VAL A 152 7.20 -5.69 -3.41
C VAL A 152 6.28 -4.91 -4.35
N LEU A 153 5.69 -3.84 -3.82
CA LEU A 153 4.89 -2.84 -4.54
C LEU A 153 5.65 -1.51 -4.56
N VAL A 154 5.79 -0.93 -5.75
CA VAL A 154 6.39 0.39 -5.97
C VAL A 154 5.31 1.34 -6.48
N MET A 155 5.20 2.50 -5.84
CA MET A 155 4.23 3.54 -6.18
C MET A 155 4.80 4.93 -5.92
N GLU A 156 4.09 5.96 -6.37
CA GLU A 156 4.40 7.36 -6.07
C GLU A 156 4.52 7.60 -4.56
N PHE A 157 5.54 8.35 -4.16
CA PHE A 157 5.64 8.83 -2.79
C PHE A 157 4.82 10.11 -2.61
N ILE A 158 3.83 10.07 -1.73
CA ILE A 158 3.06 11.27 -1.36
C ILE A 158 3.80 12.00 -0.24
N GLY A 159 4.59 12.99 -0.62
CA GLY A 159 5.46 13.74 0.27
C GLY A 159 6.53 14.49 -0.51
N ARG A 160 7.66 14.78 0.14
CA ARG A 160 8.83 15.37 -0.51
C ARG A 160 10.09 15.00 0.25
N ASP A 161 11.16 14.65 -0.49
CA ASP A 161 12.51 14.46 0.05
C ASP A 161 12.55 13.48 1.25
N GLY A 162 11.85 12.35 1.11
CA GLY A 162 11.77 11.31 2.15
C GLY A 162 10.82 11.60 3.30
N VAL A 163 10.24 12.81 3.38
CA VAL A 163 9.25 13.17 4.41
C VAL A 163 7.84 12.86 3.88
N PRO A 164 7.11 11.89 4.47
CA PRO A 164 5.76 11.57 4.03
C PRO A 164 4.81 12.72 4.35
N ALA A 165 3.79 12.92 3.50
CA ALA A 165 2.71 13.83 3.83
C ALA A 165 1.97 13.35 5.10
N PRO A 166 1.48 14.27 5.94
CA PRO A 166 0.74 13.90 7.15
C PRO A 166 -0.56 13.16 6.79
N LEU A 167 -1.00 12.29 7.69
CA LEU A 167 -2.33 11.70 7.61
C LEU A 167 -3.39 12.77 7.87
N LEU A 168 -4.60 12.60 7.35
CA LEU A 168 -5.68 13.57 7.48
C LEU A 168 -6.02 13.85 8.95
N ARG A 169 -5.91 12.83 9.81
CA ARG A 169 -6.08 12.94 11.27
C ARG A 169 -5.05 13.86 11.95
N GLU A 170 -3.89 14.07 11.33
CA GLU A 170 -2.76 14.84 11.85
C GLU A 170 -2.76 16.29 11.35
N VAL A 171 -3.76 16.69 10.56
CA VAL A 171 -3.81 18.01 9.91
C VAL A 171 -4.98 18.83 10.44
N GLU A 172 -4.67 20.06 10.85
CA GLU A 172 -5.68 21.09 11.04
C GLU A 172 -6.12 21.66 9.68
N LEU A 173 -7.35 21.33 9.28
CA LEU A 173 -7.90 21.74 7.99
C LEU A 173 -8.49 23.15 8.06
N ARG A 174 -7.95 24.08 7.27
CA ARG A 174 -8.53 25.43 7.12
C ARG A 174 -9.95 25.44 6.57
N ASN A 175 -10.28 24.48 5.70
CA ASN A 175 -11.61 24.33 5.12
C ASN A 175 -11.99 22.84 5.06
N PRO A 176 -12.43 22.26 6.20
CA PRO A 176 -12.78 20.85 6.28
C PRO A 176 -13.90 20.46 5.31
N ALA A 177 -14.88 21.36 5.07
CA ALA A 177 -15.99 21.13 4.16
C ALA A 177 -15.55 20.95 2.70
N ARG A 178 -14.54 21.72 2.25
CA ARG A 178 -13.95 21.53 0.91
C ARG A 178 -13.26 20.18 0.80
N VAL A 179 -12.51 19.77 1.82
CA VAL A 179 -11.80 18.49 1.83
C VAL A 179 -12.79 17.32 1.88
N TYR A 180 -13.87 17.42 2.65
CA TYR A 180 -14.98 16.46 2.66
C TYR A 180 -15.53 16.23 1.25
N LYS A 181 -15.91 17.31 0.54
CA LYS A 181 -16.39 17.22 -0.84
C LYS A 181 -15.39 16.55 -1.78
N MET A 182 -14.11 16.83 -1.59
CA MET A 182 -13.03 16.23 -2.38
C MET A 182 -12.90 14.72 -2.12
N VAL A 183 -12.92 14.29 -0.86
CA VAL A 183 -12.87 12.86 -0.49
C VAL A 183 -14.10 12.13 -0.99
N VAL A 184 -15.30 12.67 -0.74
CA VAL A 184 -16.58 12.09 -1.19
C VAL A 184 -16.63 11.93 -2.72
N ASN A 185 -16.12 12.91 -3.47
CA ASN A 185 -16.03 12.80 -4.93
C ASN A 185 -15.04 11.70 -5.38
N ASP A 186 -13.94 11.49 -4.66
CA ASP A 186 -13.01 10.41 -4.97
C ASP A 186 -13.59 9.04 -4.60
N VAL A 187 -14.35 8.92 -3.51
CA VAL A 187 -15.12 7.70 -3.19
C VAL A 187 -16.14 7.40 -4.29
N ARG A 188 -16.85 8.41 -4.79
CA ARG A 188 -17.78 8.25 -5.91
C ARG A 188 -17.07 7.74 -7.17
N LYS A 189 -15.91 8.30 -7.52
CA LYS A 189 -15.12 7.82 -8.67
C LYS A 189 -14.63 6.39 -8.45
N LEU A 190 -14.16 6.07 -7.24
CA LEU A 190 -13.70 4.73 -6.89
C LEU A 190 -14.82 3.71 -7.09
N TYR A 191 -16.03 4.01 -6.61
CA TYR A 191 -17.20 3.16 -6.80
C TYR A 191 -17.61 3.07 -8.27
N ARG A 192 -17.88 4.22 -8.91
CA ARG A 192 -18.57 4.26 -10.21
C ARG A 192 -17.67 4.02 -11.41
N LYS A 193 -16.40 4.43 -11.33
CA LYS A 193 -15.48 4.40 -12.47
C LYS A 193 -14.44 3.29 -12.32
N ALA A 194 -13.97 3.02 -11.10
CA ALA A 194 -13.03 1.93 -10.85
C ALA A 194 -13.73 0.61 -10.48
N GLY A 195 -15.02 0.62 -10.15
CA GLY A 195 -15.75 -0.57 -9.73
C GLY A 195 -15.25 -1.13 -8.39
N LEU A 196 -14.81 -0.25 -7.47
CA LEU A 196 -14.19 -0.64 -6.21
C LEU A 196 -14.84 0.04 -5.01
N VAL A 197 -14.84 -0.67 -3.88
CA VAL A 197 -15.08 -0.11 -2.54
C VAL A 197 -13.74 -0.18 -1.79
N HIS A 198 -13.37 0.89 -1.07
CA HIS A 198 -12.08 0.95 -0.37
C HIS A 198 -11.98 -0.11 0.74
N GLY A 199 -13.06 -0.34 1.48
CA GLY A 199 -13.16 -1.43 2.44
C GLY A 199 -12.30 -1.26 3.69
N ASP A 200 -11.82 -0.04 3.98
CA ASP A 200 -11.21 0.39 5.26
C ASP A 200 -10.97 1.91 5.28
N LEU A 201 -11.88 2.69 4.72
CA LEU A 201 -11.63 4.13 4.55
C LEU A 201 -11.88 4.87 5.87
N SER A 202 -10.89 5.65 6.29
CA SER A 202 -10.93 6.51 7.48
C SER A 202 -9.86 7.61 7.38
N GLU A 203 -9.82 8.52 8.35
CA GLU A 203 -8.79 9.56 8.46
C GLU A 203 -7.35 9.04 8.62
N TYR A 204 -7.19 7.74 8.90
CA TYR A 204 -5.91 7.05 9.02
C TYR A 204 -5.34 6.60 7.66
N ASN A 205 -6.20 6.46 6.66
CA ASN A 205 -5.88 5.97 5.31
C ASN A 205 -6.07 7.06 4.24
N ILE A 206 -6.03 8.33 4.67
CA ILE A 206 -6.03 9.50 3.79
C ILE A 206 -4.81 10.34 4.14
N MET A 207 -3.94 10.59 3.17
CA MET A 207 -2.86 11.57 3.32
C MET A 207 -3.32 12.94 2.82
N TYR A 208 -2.80 14.01 3.40
CA TYR A 208 -3.11 15.37 2.96
C TYR A 208 -1.85 16.09 2.49
N TRP A 209 -1.78 16.36 1.20
CA TRP A 209 -0.60 16.93 0.56
C TRP A 209 -0.96 18.11 -0.33
N ARG A 210 -0.30 19.25 -0.13
CA ARG A 210 -0.48 20.48 -0.94
C ARG A 210 -1.94 20.88 -1.14
N GLY A 211 -2.76 20.74 -0.10
CA GLY A 211 -4.17 21.12 -0.16
C GLY A 211 -5.12 20.04 -0.73
N LEU A 212 -4.62 18.85 -1.03
CA LEU A 212 -5.37 17.76 -1.65
C LEU A 212 -5.34 16.50 -0.77
N PRO A 213 -6.47 15.80 -0.59
CA PRO A 213 -6.50 14.47 0.02
C PRO A 213 -6.10 13.40 -1.00
N TYR A 214 -5.36 12.39 -0.56
CA TYR A 214 -4.97 11.21 -1.31
C TYR A 214 -5.41 9.96 -0.53
N LEU A 215 -6.20 9.09 -1.16
CA LEU A 215 -6.56 7.80 -0.57
C LEU A 215 -5.35 6.86 -0.69
N ILE A 216 -5.00 6.20 0.41
CA ILE A 216 -3.88 5.25 0.47
C ILE A 216 -4.35 3.90 1.01
N ASP A 217 -3.53 2.87 0.84
CA ASP A 217 -3.79 1.51 1.34
C ASP A 217 -5.03 0.84 0.75
N LEU A 218 -5.02 0.64 -0.57
CA LEU A 218 -6.08 -0.07 -1.29
C LEU A 218 -5.92 -1.61 -1.21
N SER A 219 -5.15 -2.12 -0.24
CA SER A 219 -4.98 -3.56 -0.02
C SER A 219 -6.29 -4.27 0.31
N GLN A 220 -7.14 -3.62 1.12
CA GLN A 220 -8.45 -4.12 1.55
C GLN A 220 -9.58 -3.78 0.57
N ALA A 221 -9.31 -3.00 -0.49
CA ALA A 221 -10.33 -2.60 -1.45
C ALA A 221 -10.86 -3.79 -2.25
N VAL A 222 -12.18 -3.90 -2.37
CA VAL A 222 -12.88 -5.02 -3.00
C VAL A 222 -13.67 -4.56 -4.23
N PRO A 223 -13.86 -5.43 -5.23
CA PRO A 223 -14.74 -5.15 -6.37
C PRO A 223 -16.22 -5.11 -5.93
N LEU A 224 -17.08 -4.49 -6.75
CA LEU A 224 -18.50 -4.34 -6.42
C LEU A 224 -19.23 -5.69 -6.31
N GLU A 225 -18.78 -6.70 -7.05
CA GLU A 225 -19.31 -8.07 -7.01
C GLU A 225 -19.01 -8.80 -5.70
N HIS A 226 -18.11 -8.26 -4.86
CA HIS A 226 -17.80 -8.85 -3.58
C HIS A 226 -19.06 -8.88 -2.69
N PRO A 227 -19.43 -10.01 -2.04
CA PRO A 227 -20.67 -10.11 -1.27
C PRO A 227 -20.81 -9.07 -0.14
N MET A 228 -19.68 -8.62 0.40
CA MET A 228 -19.60 -7.60 1.46
C MET A 228 -19.39 -6.17 0.96
N SER A 229 -19.39 -5.91 -0.35
CA SER A 229 -19.09 -4.58 -0.91
C SER A 229 -20.00 -3.48 -0.35
N ASP A 230 -21.30 -3.75 -0.24
CA ASP A 230 -22.29 -2.83 0.33
C ASP A 230 -22.01 -2.48 1.80
N VAL A 231 -21.74 -3.50 2.60
CA VAL A 231 -21.44 -3.37 4.03
C VAL A 231 -20.18 -2.53 4.24
N PHE A 232 -19.15 -2.81 3.45
CA PHE A 232 -17.90 -2.06 3.46
C PHE A 232 -18.09 -0.61 3.05
N LEU A 233 -18.89 -0.35 2.01
CA LEU A 233 -19.16 1.02 1.57
C LEU A 233 -19.88 1.80 2.69
N LYS A 234 -20.94 1.25 3.27
CA LYS A 234 -21.66 1.90 4.38
C LYS A 234 -20.74 2.22 5.55
N ARG A 235 -19.86 1.29 5.93
CA ARG A 235 -18.87 1.51 7.00
C ARG A 235 -17.89 2.63 6.66
N ASP A 236 -17.35 2.64 5.44
CA ASP A 236 -16.44 3.67 4.95
C ASP A 236 -17.10 5.06 5.01
N LEU A 237 -18.36 5.17 4.57
CA LEU A 237 -19.12 6.42 4.61
C LEU A 237 -19.41 6.91 6.02
N ALA A 238 -19.80 6.00 6.92
CA ALA A 238 -20.02 6.33 8.33
C ALA A 238 -18.73 6.83 9.01
N ASN A 239 -17.59 6.20 8.74
CA ASN A 239 -16.29 6.62 9.25
C ASN A 239 -15.92 8.03 8.76
N LEU A 240 -16.06 8.29 7.46
CA LEU A 240 -15.83 9.62 6.88
C LEU A 240 -16.74 10.68 7.49
N ASN A 241 -18.05 10.42 7.53
CA ASN A 241 -19.02 11.35 8.08
C ASN A 241 -18.73 11.63 9.56
N ARG A 242 -18.39 10.61 10.35
CA ARG A 242 -17.99 10.77 11.77
C ARG A 242 -16.77 11.67 11.90
N PHE A 243 -15.73 11.47 11.09
CA PHE A 243 -14.54 12.31 11.13
C PHE A 243 -14.85 13.77 10.79
N PHE A 244 -15.50 14.03 9.66
CA PHE A 244 -15.76 15.40 9.22
C PHE A 244 -16.81 16.12 10.08
N ARG A 245 -17.79 15.40 10.66
CA ARG A 245 -18.74 15.97 11.62
C ARG A 245 -18.03 16.47 12.89
N ARG A 246 -17.01 15.75 13.38
CA ARG A 246 -16.17 16.23 14.52
C ARG A 246 -15.41 17.51 14.18
N LEU A 247 -15.16 17.79 12.90
CA LEU A 247 -14.53 19.02 12.42
C LEU A 247 -15.54 20.14 12.12
N GLY A 248 -16.81 19.98 12.52
CA GLY A 248 -17.86 20.98 12.31
C GLY A 248 -18.39 21.06 10.88
N VAL A 249 -18.14 20.04 10.04
CA VAL A 249 -18.72 19.98 8.69
C VAL A 249 -20.17 19.52 8.77
N ASP A 250 -21.05 20.25 8.07
CA ASP A 250 -22.39 19.77 7.75
C ASP A 250 -22.28 18.68 6.67
N VAL A 251 -22.22 17.43 7.14
CA VAL A 251 -22.06 16.24 6.29
C VAL A 251 -23.42 15.78 5.76
N MET A 252 -23.42 15.17 4.57
CA MET A 252 -24.63 14.54 4.04
C MET A 252 -25.06 13.40 4.97
N ASP A 253 -26.37 13.21 5.11
CA ASP A 253 -26.92 12.02 5.75
C ASP A 253 -26.37 10.74 5.10
N GLU A 254 -26.16 9.69 5.88
CA GLU A 254 -25.47 8.48 5.41
C GLU A 254 -26.25 7.77 4.30
N ASP A 255 -27.58 7.70 4.39
CA ASP A 255 -28.42 7.09 3.35
C ASP A 255 -28.49 7.97 2.10
N GLN A 256 -28.48 9.30 2.27
CA GLN A 256 -28.38 10.23 1.15
C GLN A 256 -27.02 10.14 0.45
N LEU A 257 -25.93 10.08 1.21
CA LEU A 257 -24.57 9.97 0.68
C LEU A 257 -24.37 8.63 -0.03
N TYR A 258 -24.83 7.54 0.57
CA TYR A 258 -24.82 6.22 -0.05
C TYR A 258 -25.58 6.25 -1.38
N ARG A 259 -26.84 6.72 -1.37
CA ARG A 259 -27.63 6.85 -2.60
C ARG A 259 -26.98 7.75 -3.61
N TRP A 260 -26.36 8.85 -3.19
CA TRP A 260 -25.63 9.72 -4.10
C TRP A 260 -24.52 8.91 -4.76
N ILE A 261 -23.61 8.29 -4.01
CA ILE A 261 -22.48 7.52 -4.55
C ILE A 261 -22.93 6.42 -5.52
N THR A 262 -24.01 5.70 -5.19
CA THR A 262 -24.51 4.59 -6.00
C THR A 262 -25.45 5.01 -7.14
N SER A 263 -26.10 6.18 -7.05
CA SER A 263 -27.09 6.66 -8.04
C SER A 263 -26.50 6.88 -9.43
N GLY A 264 -27.20 6.33 -10.43
CA GLY A 264 -26.87 6.39 -11.86
C GLY A 264 -26.47 5.06 -12.49
N VAL A 265 -26.92 3.92 -11.93
CA VAL A 265 -26.96 2.66 -12.70
C VAL A 265 -28.09 2.76 -13.72
#